data_AF-A0A7S0QRJ2-F1
#
_entry.id   AF-A0A7S0QRJ2-F1
#
_cell.length_a   1.000
_cell.length_b   1.000
_cell.length_c   1.000
_cell.angle_alpha   90.00
_cell.angle_beta   90.00
_cell.angle_gamma   90.00
#
_symmetry.space_group_name_H-M   'P 1'
#
loop_
_entity.id
_entity.type
_entity.pdbx_description
1 polymer ?
#
loop_
_entity_poly.entity_id
_entity_poly.type
_entity_poly.pdbx_seq_one_letter_code
_entity_poly.pdbx_strand_id
1 'polypeptide(L)'
;EHELNHNFLVLPLNASTREHAKGFDESTGFLPSSLAQIYRFDQMVREISRKNAGAKLVFCSGVERLAQMKTAFLIGTHLIMTHCVGSDGILAAFHPMNEILDYDLPSEATHLSIRNCWSSLASAKEMDWLDFWEIFDTGNREDATINLDEYTHYASP
;
A
#
# COMPACT_ATOMS: atom_id res chain seq x y z
N GLU A 1 14.31 20.49 -31.83
CA GLU A 1 13.66 19.25 -31.38
C GLU A 1 14.47 18.69 -30.22
N HIS A 2 14.03 18.92 -28.98
CA HIS A 2 14.66 18.33 -27.79
C HIS A 2 13.96 17.00 -27.52
N GLU A 3 14.53 15.89 -28.00
CA GLU A 3 14.13 14.56 -27.57
C GLU A 3 14.41 14.43 -26.07
N LEU A 4 13.34 14.52 -25.26
CA LEU A 4 13.36 14.13 -23.87
C LEU A 4 13.57 12.61 -23.83
N ASN A 5 14.83 12.18 -23.75
CA ASN A 5 15.22 10.83 -23.35
C ASN A 5 14.77 10.61 -21.90
N HIS A 6 13.47 10.39 -21.70
CA HIS A 6 12.94 9.93 -20.42
C HIS A 6 13.38 8.49 -20.24
N ASN A 7 14.27 8.26 -19.27
CA ASN A 7 14.63 6.91 -18.85
C ASN A 7 13.44 6.32 -18.08
N PHE A 8 12.87 5.23 -18.57
CA PHE A 8 11.75 4.54 -17.91
C PHE A 8 12.21 3.19 -17.37
N LEU A 9 11.82 2.87 -16.14
CA LEU A 9 12.06 1.57 -15.53
C LEU A 9 10.73 0.88 -15.26
N VAL A 10 10.50 -0.23 -15.96
CA VAL A 10 9.28 -1.03 -15.81
C VAL A 10 9.42 -1.99 -14.63
N LEU A 11 8.48 -1.93 -13.69
CA LEU A 11 8.41 -2.73 -12.49
C LEU A 11 7.19 -3.67 -12.55
N PRO A 12 7.36 -4.92 -12.99
CA PRO A 12 6.30 -5.90 -12.91
C PRO A 12 6.02 -6.23 -11.44
N LEU A 13 4.79 -6.02 -11.01
CA LEU A 13 4.32 -6.38 -9.66
C LEU A 13 3.70 -7.78 -9.62
N ASN A 14 3.88 -8.54 -10.71
CA ASN A 14 3.44 -9.91 -10.81
C ASN A 14 4.35 -10.84 -9.99
N ALA A 15 3.74 -11.67 -9.14
CA ALA A 15 4.30 -12.88 -8.54
C ALA A 15 4.97 -12.82 -7.16
N SER A 16 4.59 -11.91 -6.26
CA SER A 16 4.66 -12.19 -4.81
C SER A 16 3.36 -12.79 -4.24
N THR A 17 2.32 -12.97 -5.07
CA THR A 17 1.03 -13.56 -4.68
C THR A 17 0.85 -15.04 -5.00
N ARG A 18 1.78 -15.70 -5.71
CA ARG A 18 1.66 -17.15 -5.97
C ARG A 18 1.73 -17.99 -4.69
N GLU A 19 2.35 -17.48 -3.62
CA GLU A 19 2.37 -18.17 -2.32
C GLU A 19 1.05 -18.03 -1.53
N HIS A 20 0.12 -17.17 -1.96
CA HIS A 20 -1.23 -17.06 -1.38
C HIS A 20 -2.36 -17.50 -2.33
N ALA A 21 -2.04 -17.91 -3.56
CA ALA A 21 -3.02 -18.40 -4.53
C ALA A 21 -3.53 -19.83 -4.26
N LYS A 22 -3.05 -20.49 -3.19
CA LYS A 22 -3.68 -21.71 -2.66
C LYS A 22 -4.70 -21.32 -1.59
N GLY A 23 -5.87 -20.82 -2.01
CA GLY A 23 -7.00 -20.57 -1.11
C GLY A 23 -7.79 -19.29 -1.34
N PHE A 24 -7.46 -18.49 -2.36
CA PHE A 24 -8.20 -17.26 -2.65
C PHE A 24 -9.37 -17.57 -3.59
N ASP A 25 -10.57 -17.59 -3.03
CA ASP A 25 -11.83 -17.68 -3.75
C ASP A 25 -12.20 -16.28 -4.28
N GLU A 26 -12.57 -16.18 -5.55
CA GLU A 26 -13.08 -14.93 -6.17
C GLU A 26 -14.36 -14.41 -5.49
N SER A 27 -14.98 -15.22 -4.61
CA SER A 27 -16.07 -14.81 -3.72
C SER A 27 -15.63 -13.88 -2.57
N THR A 28 -14.33 -13.79 -2.29
CA THR A 28 -13.79 -12.96 -1.21
C THR A 28 -13.43 -11.57 -1.73
N GLY A 29 -13.91 -10.54 -1.02
CA GLY A 29 -13.69 -9.11 -1.27
C GLY A 29 -12.27 -8.68 -1.65
N PHE A 30 -12.12 -7.42 -2.04
CA PHE A 30 -10.80 -6.76 -1.93
C PHE A 30 -10.29 -6.88 -0.49
N LEU A 31 -9.11 -7.50 -0.32
CA LEU A 31 -8.41 -7.58 0.95
C LEU A 31 -7.17 -6.67 0.86
N PRO A 32 -7.08 -5.61 1.68
CA PRO A 32 -5.91 -4.74 1.66
C PRO A 32 -4.64 -5.51 2.04
N SER A 33 -3.51 -5.06 1.49
CA SER A 33 -2.21 -5.61 1.89
C SER A 33 -1.92 -5.26 3.35
N SER A 34 -1.26 -6.15 4.09
CA SER A 34 -0.88 -5.90 5.48
C SER A 34 0.14 -4.76 5.60
N LEU A 35 0.26 -4.13 6.77
CA LEU A 35 1.25 -3.06 7.00
C LEU A 35 2.69 -3.51 6.66
N ALA A 36 3.04 -4.78 6.94
CA ALA A 36 4.35 -5.32 6.58
C ALA A 36 4.56 -5.40 5.05
N GLN A 37 3.51 -5.73 4.29
CA GLN A 37 3.57 -5.74 2.83
C GLN A 37 3.66 -4.32 2.26
N ILE A 38 2.92 -3.37 2.83
CA ILE A 38 2.97 -1.95 2.46
C ILE A 38 4.38 -1.40 2.72
N TYR A 39 4.96 -1.66 3.91
CA TYR A 39 6.32 -1.23 4.25
C TYR A 39 7.37 -1.81 3.29
N ARG A 40 7.34 -3.11 3.02
CA ARG A 40 8.28 -3.75 2.07
C ARG A 40 8.17 -3.17 0.67
N PHE A 41 6.94 -2.93 0.20
CA PHE A 41 6.72 -2.28 -1.09
C PHE A 41 7.31 -0.87 -1.11
N ASP A 42 7.02 -0.06 -0.08
CA ASP A 42 7.54 1.30 0.03
C ASP A 42 9.08 1.35 0.08
N GLN A 43 9.71 0.47 0.86
CA GLN A 43 11.17 0.32 0.87
C GLN A 43 11.73 -0.04 -0.50
N MET A 44 11.13 -1.03 -1.18
CA MET A 44 11.53 -1.44 -2.52
C MET A 44 11.48 -0.26 -3.50
N VAL A 45 10.40 0.52 -3.49
CA VAL A 45 10.24 1.68 -4.39
C VAL A 45 11.27 2.77 -4.07
N ARG A 46 11.49 3.09 -2.78
CA ARG A 46 12.51 4.06 -2.36
C ARG A 46 13.92 3.63 -2.79
N GLU A 47 14.26 2.36 -2.61
CA GLU A 47 15.55 1.81 -3.01
C GLU A 47 15.78 1.86 -4.53
N ILE A 48 14.77 1.44 -5.30
CA ILE A 48 14.84 1.46 -6.76
C ILE A 48 14.96 2.89 -7.27
N SER A 49 14.18 3.83 -6.72
CA SER A 49 14.24 5.24 -7.06
C SER A 49 15.62 5.85 -6.78
N ARG A 50 16.21 5.51 -5.62
CA ARG A 50 17.55 5.95 -5.24
C ARG A 50 18.63 5.40 -6.18
N LYS A 51 18.55 4.12 -6.55
CA LYS A 51 19.51 3.46 -7.46
C LYS A 51 19.39 3.97 -8.90
N ASN A 52 18.22 4.45 -9.30
CA ASN A 52 17.91 4.88 -10.67
C ASN A 52 17.48 6.35 -10.69
N ALA A 53 18.28 7.23 -10.09
CA ALA A 53 17.98 8.66 -10.04
C ALA A 53 17.74 9.22 -11.45
N GLY A 54 16.62 9.92 -11.63
CA GLY A 54 16.20 10.49 -12.91
C GLY A 54 15.41 9.55 -13.83
N ALA A 55 15.24 8.26 -13.46
CA ALA A 55 14.33 7.37 -14.16
C ALA A 55 12.89 7.53 -13.65
N LYS A 56 11.92 7.43 -14.57
CA LYS A 56 10.50 7.33 -14.25
C LYS A 56 10.13 5.87 -14.04
N LEU A 57 9.54 5.54 -12.90
CA LEU A 57 9.08 4.18 -12.59
C LEU A 57 7.71 3.93 -13.25
N VAL A 58 7.57 2.76 -13.88
CA VAL A 58 6.32 2.32 -14.52
C VAL A 58 5.90 1.01 -13.86
N PHE A 59 4.85 1.04 -13.05
CA PHE A 59 4.35 -0.15 -12.36
C PHE A 59 3.38 -0.94 -13.25
N CYS A 60 3.51 -2.26 -13.28
CA CYS A 60 2.64 -3.13 -14.07
C CYS A 60 2.00 -4.21 -13.21
N SER A 61 0.68 -4.16 -13.07
CA SER A 61 -0.18 -5.26 -12.67
C SER A 61 -0.60 -6.04 -13.91
N GLY A 62 -0.73 -7.36 -13.87
CA GLY A 62 -1.35 -8.11 -14.96
C GLY A 62 -2.78 -7.62 -15.35
N VAL A 63 -3.42 -8.36 -16.25
CA VAL A 63 -4.77 -8.00 -16.74
C VAL A 63 -5.90 -8.28 -15.74
N GLU A 64 -5.61 -9.03 -14.68
CA GLU A 64 -6.60 -9.39 -13.66
C GLU A 64 -6.99 -8.17 -12.81
N ARG A 65 -8.29 -7.92 -12.67
CA ARG A 65 -8.82 -6.77 -11.94
C ARG A 65 -8.33 -6.71 -10.48
N LEU A 66 -8.29 -7.83 -9.78
CA LEU A 66 -7.76 -7.89 -8.41
C LEU A 66 -6.27 -7.52 -8.35
N ALA A 67 -5.47 -7.91 -9.34
CA ALA A 67 -4.07 -7.55 -9.42
C ALA A 67 -3.89 -6.04 -9.68
N GLN A 68 -4.75 -5.46 -10.52
CA GLN A 68 -4.82 -4.01 -10.78
C GLN A 68 -5.20 -3.24 -9.51
N MET A 69 -6.25 -3.68 -8.81
CA MET A 69 -6.69 -3.13 -7.52
C MET A 69 -5.58 -3.15 -6.48
N LYS A 70 -4.93 -4.30 -6.28
CA LYS A 70 -3.84 -4.44 -5.30
C LYS A 70 -2.65 -3.56 -5.66
N THR A 71 -2.32 -3.47 -6.93
CA THR A 71 -1.23 -2.62 -7.42
C THR A 71 -1.53 -1.15 -7.22
N ALA A 72 -2.74 -0.71 -7.60
CA ALA A 72 -3.19 0.64 -7.36
C ALA A 72 -3.10 0.97 -5.88
N PHE A 73 -3.67 0.10 -5.02
CA PHE A 73 -3.62 0.25 -3.57
C PHE A 73 -2.20 0.49 -3.07
N LEU A 74 -1.23 -0.37 -3.41
CA LEU A 74 0.17 -0.26 -2.99
C LEU A 74 0.82 1.05 -3.47
N ILE A 75 0.62 1.43 -4.73
CA ILE A 75 1.14 2.69 -5.27
C ILE A 75 0.56 3.89 -4.51
N GLY A 76 -0.76 3.91 -4.29
CA GLY A 76 -1.41 4.96 -3.50
C GLY A 76 -0.88 5.02 -2.07
N THR A 77 -0.65 3.88 -1.43
CA THR A 77 -0.03 3.85 -0.09
C THR A 77 1.38 4.42 -0.10
N HIS A 78 2.19 4.15 -1.13
CA HIS A 78 3.53 4.75 -1.26
C HIS A 78 3.46 6.28 -1.43
N LEU A 79 2.51 6.79 -2.22
CA LEU A 79 2.29 8.23 -2.37
C LEU A 79 1.90 8.90 -1.04
N ILE A 80 1.08 8.24 -0.22
CA ILE A 80 0.76 8.72 1.14
C ILE A 80 2.02 8.71 2.00
N MET A 81 2.68 7.56 2.12
CA MET A 81 3.73 7.34 3.11
C MET A 81 5.00 8.15 2.81
N THR A 82 5.42 8.19 1.54
CA THR A 82 6.67 8.83 1.13
C THR A 82 6.46 10.26 0.65
N HIS A 83 5.34 10.57 0.00
CA HIS A 83 5.12 11.87 -0.64
C HIS A 83 4.05 12.74 0.04
N CYS A 84 3.47 12.27 1.15
CA CYS A 84 2.42 12.97 1.90
C CYS A 84 1.24 13.42 1.01
N VAL A 85 0.91 12.62 0.00
CA VAL A 85 -0.22 12.90 -0.89
C VAL A 85 -1.52 12.48 -0.19
N GLY A 86 -2.45 13.41 -0.04
CA GLY A 86 -3.78 13.12 0.50
C GLY A 86 -4.61 12.21 -0.41
N SER A 87 -5.64 11.58 0.14
CA SER A 87 -6.52 10.63 -0.58
C SER A 87 -7.10 11.20 -1.87
N ASP A 88 -7.53 12.46 -1.87
CA ASP A 88 -8.07 13.14 -3.07
C ASP A 88 -7.03 13.29 -4.18
N GLY A 89 -5.78 13.58 -3.82
CA GLY A 89 -4.67 13.68 -4.77
C GLY A 89 -4.36 12.34 -5.43
N ILE A 90 -4.47 11.25 -4.68
CA ILE A 90 -4.32 9.89 -5.22
C ILE A 90 -5.46 9.57 -6.17
N LEU A 91 -6.71 9.84 -5.78
CA LEU A 91 -7.88 9.59 -6.63
C LEU A 91 -7.77 10.34 -7.95
N ALA A 92 -7.33 11.60 -7.92
CA ALA A 92 -7.08 12.37 -9.12
C ALA A 92 -5.97 11.75 -10.00
N ALA A 93 -4.90 11.24 -9.39
CA ALA A 93 -3.80 10.58 -10.11
C ALA A 93 -4.20 9.25 -10.77
N PHE A 94 -5.19 8.56 -10.20
CA PHE A 94 -5.70 7.30 -10.74
C PHE A 94 -6.86 7.47 -11.75
N HIS A 95 -7.39 8.68 -11.95
CA HIS A 95 -8.43 8.91 -12.94
C HIS A 95 -7.91 8.63 -14.38
N PRO A 96 -8.62 7.86 -15.23
CA PRO A 96 -10.02 7.43 -15.12
C PRO A 96 -10.25 6.02 -14.55
N MET A 97 -9.29 5.38 -13.87
CA MET A 97 -9.41 4.01 -13.34
C MET A 97 -10.40 3.85 -12.16
N ASN A 98 -11.32 4.80 -11.97
CA ASN A 98 -12.30 4.78 -10.87
C ASN A 98 -13.14 3.50 -10.85
N GLU A 99 -13.51 2.96 -12.02
CA GLU A 99 -14.29 1.72 -12.14
C GLU A 99 -13.58 0.49 -11.53
N ILE A 100 -12.25 0.50 -11.51
CA ILE A 100 -11.44 -0.57 -10.88
C ILE A 100 -11.34 -0.33 -9.37
N LEU A 101 -11.31 0.93 -8.94
CA LEU A 101 -11.15 1.33 -7.53
C LEU A 101 -12.44 1.20 -6.72
N ASP A 102 -13.59 1.42 -7.37
CA ASP A 102 -14.93 1.37 -6.81
C ASP A 102 -15.59 -0.01 -7.04
N TYR A 103 -14.78 -1.05 -7.31
CA TYR A 103 -15.30 -2.41 -7.52
C TYR A 103 -15.88 -2.98 -6.21
N ASP A 104 -17.18 -2.83 -6.06
CA ASP A 104 -17.99 -3.44 -5.01
C ASP A 104 -18.30 -4.90 -5.39
N LEU A 105 -17.85 -5.84 -4.58
CA LEU A 105 -18.35 -7.23 -4.65
C LEU A 105 -19.74 -7.29 -4.00
N PRO A 106 -20.66 -8.16 -4.43
CA PRO A 106 -22.00 -8.22 -3.86
C PRO A 106 -21.98 -9.06 -2.57
N SER A 107 -21.69 -8.48 -1.39
CA SER A 107 -21.85 -9.19 -0.11
C SER A 107 -22.06 -8.27 1.10
N GLU A 108 -23.26 -8.30 1.68
CA GLU A 108 -23.84 -7.36 2.66
C GLU A 108 -23.12 -7.14 4.02
N ALA A 109 -21.82 -7.39 4.17
CA ALA A 109 -21.10 -7.12 5.41
C ALA A 109 -19.80 -6.35 5.15
N THR A 110 -19.85 -5.03 5.39
CA THR A 110 -18.68 -4.13 5.51
C THR A 110 -17.71 -4.17 4.33
N HIS A 111 -18.12 -3.59 3.19
CA HIS A 111 -17.22 -3.37 2.06
C HIS A 111 -16.17 -2.31 2.40
N LEU A 112 -14.92 -2.74 2.50
CA LEU A 112 -13.77 -1.87 2.60
C LEU A 112 -13.29 -1.53 1.18
N SER A 113 -13.55 -0.31 0.71
CA SER A 113 -13.06 0.15 -0.59
C SER A 113 -11.59 0.60 -0.52
N ILE A 114 -10.89 0.57 -1.66
CA ILE A 114 -9.52 1.10 -1.76
C ILE A 114 -9.47 2.56 -1.31
N ARG A 115 -10.49 3.34 -1.68
CA ARG A 115 -10.65 4.74 -1.27
C ARG A 115 -10.70 4.87 0.25
N ASN A 116 -11.51 4.04 0.92
CA ASN A 116 -11.61 4.06 2.39
C ASN A 116 -10.26 3.72 3.02
N CYS A 117 -9.53 2.75 2.48
CA CYS A 117 -8.19 2.42 2.96
C CYS A 117 -7.22 3.60 2.83
N TRP A 118 -7.18 4.27 1.69
CA TRP A 118 -6.29 5.43 1.49
C TRP A 118 -6.64 6.59 2.41
N SER A 119 -7.94 6.88 2.59
CA SER A 119 -8.37 7.92 3.52
C SER A 119 -7.95 7.62 4.95
N SER A 120 -8.13 6.38 5.40
CA SER A 120 -7.73 5.93 6.74
C SER A 120 -6.21 5.97 6.91
N LEU A 121 -5.44 5.53 5.90
CA LEU A 121 -3.98 5.57 5.94
C LEU A 121 -3.44 7.01 5.95
N ALA A 122 -4.01 7.91 5.14
CA ALA A 122 -3.64 9.31 5.14
C ALA A 122 -3.90 9.95 6.51
N SER A 123 -5.08 9.69 7.09
CA SER A 123 -5.43 10.19 8.43
C SER A 123 -4.49 9.62 9.50
N ALA A 124 -4.20 8.32 9.46
CA ALA A 124 -3.27 7.68 10.41
C ALA A 124 -1.85 8.27 10.29
N LYS A 125 -1.40 8.60 9.08
CA LYS A 125 -0.13 9.28 8.86
C LYS A 125 -0.15 10.72 9.38
N GLU A 126 -1.21 11.48 9.15
CA GLU A 126 -1.37 12.86 9.64
C GLU A 126 -1.39 12.95 11.18
N MET A 127 -1.85 11.88 11.83
CA MET A 127 -1.87 11.74 13.29
C MET A 127 -0.57 11.12 13.85
N ASP A 128 0.46 10.94 13.02
CA ASP A 128 1.73 10.29 13.37
C ASP A 128 1.58 8.87 13.94
N TRP A 129 0.50 8.15 13.59
CA TRP A 129 0.32 6.74 13.99
C TRP A 129 1.13 5.77 13.12
N LEU A 130 1.56 6.23 11.94
CA LEU A 130 2.32 5.45 10.98
C LEU A 130 3.53 6.26 10.50
N ASP A 131 4.73 5.78 10.85
CA ASP A 131 5.98 6.27 10.26
C ASP A 131 6.80 5.11 9.67
N PHE A 132 7.18 5.26 8.40
CA PHE A 132 8.02 4.31 7.64
C PHE A 132 9.45 4.82 7.43
N TRP A 133 9.78 5.99 7.98
CA TRP A 133 11.12 6.55 8.01
C TRP A 133 11.92 6.04 9.20
N GLU A 134 11.25 5.77 10.32
CA GLU A 134 11.82 4.93 11.36
C GLU A 134 12.05 3.53 10.79
N ILE A 135 13.31 3.10 10.76
CA ILE A 135 13.65 1.73 10.39
C ILE A 135 12.93 0.85 11.41
N PHE A 136 11.90 0.13 10.98
CA PHE A 136 11.43 -1.02 11.74
C PHE A 136 12.60 -1.98 11.77
N ASP A 137 13.34 -1.98 12.86
CA ASP A 137 14.38 -2.97 13.12
C ASP A 137 13.66 -4.31 13.32
N THR A 138 13.32 -4.95 12.21
CA THR A 138 12.75 -6.30 12.21
C THR A 138 13.85 -7.36 12.34
N GLY A 139 15.11 -6.94 12.53
CA GLY A 139 16.22 -7.80 12.90
C GLY A 139 16.27 -7.93 14.42
N ASN A 140 15.99 -9.13 14.94
CA ASN A 140 16.13 -9.49 16.37
C ASN A 140 15.24 -8.73 17.37
N ARG A 141 13.92 -8.85 17.22
CA ARG A 141 13.02 -8.80 18.37
C ARG A 141 12.43 -10.19 18.64
N GLU A 142 13.29 -11.13 18.98
CA GLU A 142 12.92 -12.06 20.06
C GLU A 142 12.71 -11.17 21.30
N ASP A 143 11.55 -11.25 21.96
CA ASP A 143 11.19 -10.46 23.15
C ASP A 143 10.84 -8.97 22.98
N ALA A 144 10.06 -8.62 21.96
CA ALA A 144 9.17 -7.46 22.09
C ALA A 144 7.75 -7.92 22.43
N THR A 145 7.60 -8.55 23.60
CA THR A 145 6.32 -8.51 24.31
C THR A 145 5.95 -7.05 24.45
N ILE A 146 4.79 -6.68 23.90
CA ILE A 146 4.15 -5.40 24.19
C ILE A 146 4.12 -5.30 25.71
N ASN A 147 4.80 -4.31 26.29
CA ASN A 147 4.75 -4.08 27.73
C ASN A 147 3.35 -3.54 28.05
N LEU A 148 2.43 -4.46 28.39
CA LEU A 148 1.07 -4.16 28.76
C LEU A 148 0.95 -3.60 30.20
N ASP A 149 2.06 -3.43 30.93
CA ASP A 149 2.03 -2.89 32.30
C ASP A 149 1.48 -1.45 32.34
N GLU A 150 1.61 -0.69 31.24
CA GLU A 150 1.04 0.66 31.15
C GLU A 150 -0.51 0.65 31.09
N TYR A 151 -1.12 -0.46 30.67
CA TYR A 151 -2.59 -0.62 30.63
C TYR A 151 -3.20 -1.11 31.94
N THR A 152 -2.40 -1.62 32.87
CA THR A 152 -2.89 -2.04 34.20
C THR A 152 -3.35 -0.87 35.08
N HIS A 153 -2.94 0.36 34.79
CA HIS A 153 -3.30 1.54 35.59
C HIS A 153 -4.71 2.09 35.29
N TYR A 154 -5.34 1.68 34.19
CA TYR A 154 -6.69 2.10 33.82
C TYR A 154 -7.78 1.07 34.16
N ALA A 155 -7.41 -0.05 34.81
CA ALA A 155 -8.32 -1.13 35.16
C ALA A 155 -8.95 -1.03 36.56
N SER A 156 -8.74 0.06 37.30
CA SER A 156 -9.43 0.34 38.56
C SER A 156 -10.20 1.66 38.47
N PRO A 157 -11.55 1.66 38.58
CA PRO A 157 -12.37 2.86 38.64
C PRO A 157 -12.21 3.65 39.94
#